data_AF-A0A958VX91-F1
#
_entry.id   AF-A0A958VX91-F1
#
_cell.length_a   1.000
_cell.length_b   1.000
_cell.length_c   1.000
_cell.angle_alpha   90.00
_cell.angle_beta   90.00
_cell.angle_gamma   90.00
#
_symmetry.space_group_name_H-M   'P 1'
#
loop_
_entity.id
_entity.type
_entity.pdbx_description
1 polymer ?
#
loop_
_entity_poly.entity_id
_entity_poly.type
_entity_poly.pdbx_seq_one_letter_code
_entity_poly.pdbx_strand_id
1 'polypeptide(L)'
;MKIIQYRFWVKDLTIEFYVGFIAVMFTVLGVWAGLRLTRKKVVYVSPEFELDQDELTRLNISKRELEVLQLMAKGHSNQEIADALFVSLNTVKTHLSNLFLKLEASRRTQALQKAKEHRLIP
;
A
#
# COMPACT_ATOMS: atom_id res chain seq x y z
N MET A 1 -42.65 35.14 40.25
CA MET A 1 -41.96 33.84 40.07
C MET A 1 -41.71 33.58 38.57
N LYS A 2 -40.77 34.29 37.92
CA LYS A 2 -40.45 34.14 36.47
C LYS A 2 -38.94 34.10 36.16
N ILE A 3 -38.08 34.26 37.17
CA ILE A 3 -36.62 34.38 36.99
C ILE A 3 -35.91 33.01 36.92
N ILE A 4 -36.55 31.95 37.46
CA ILE A 4 -35.94 30.62 37.57
C ILE A 4 -35.95 29.88 36.21
N GLN A 5 -36.92 30.16 35.33
CA GLN A 5 -37.02 29.51 34.02
C GLN A 5 -35.98 30.01 33.00
N TYR A 6 -35.59 31.29 33.06
CA TYR A 6 -34.60 31.86 32.12
C TYR A 6 -33.20 31.26 32.30
N ARG A 7 -32.86 30.85 33.53
CA ARG A 7 -31.53 30.33 33.86
C ARG A 7 -31.31 28.87 33.46
N PHE A 8 -32.38 28.12 33.19
CA PHE A 8 -32.31 26.74 32.68
C PHE A 8 -32.10 26.73 31.15
N TRP A 9 -32.88 27.51 30.41
CA TRP A 9 -32.80 27.59 28.95
C TRP A 9 -31.43 28.05 28.42
N VAL A 10 -30.78 28.98 29.11
CA VAL A 10 -29.45 29.48 28.68
C VAL A 10 -28.35 28.41 28.87
N LYS A 11 -28.50 27.50 29.83
CA LYS A 11 -27.54 26.41 30.08
C LYS A 11 -27.67 25.28 29.08
N ASP A 12 -28.89 24.88 28.72
CA ASP A 12 -29.13 23.82 27.73
C ASP A 12 -28.63 24.25 26.34
N LEU A 13 -28.90 25.51 25.96
CA LEU A 13 -28.43 26.08 24.70
C LEU A 13 -26.89 26.08 24.60
N THR A 14 -26.18 26.30 25.72
CA THR A 14 -24.71 26.32 25.75
C THR A 14 -24.11 24.91 25.65
N ILE A 15 -24.78 23.89 26.20
CA ILE A 15 -24.33 22.50 26.16
C ILE A 15 -24.48 21.93 24.74
N GLU A 16 -25.58 22.21 24.05
CA GLU A 16 -25.81 21.77 22.66
C GLU A 16 -24.73 22.32 21.71
N PHE A 17 -24.38 23.60 21.85
CA PHE A 17 -23.30 24.20 21.06
C PHE A 17 -21.94 23.57 21.36
N TYR A 18 -21.66 23.23 22.62
CA TYR A 18 -20.39 22.61 23.01
C TYR A 18 -20.25 21.18 22.44
N VAL A 19 -21.30 20.37 22.55
CA VAL A 19 -21.32 19.00 21.99
C VAL A 19 -21.22 19.06 20.46
N GLY A 20 -21.92 19.99 19.81
CA GLY A 20 -21.82 20.21 18.36
C GLY A 20 -20.40 20.56 17.93
N PHE A 21 -19.73 21.47 18.64
CA PHE A 21 -18.35 21.86 18.33
C PHE A 21 -17.37 20.70 18.47
N ILE A 22 -17.49 19.91 19.54
CA ILE A 22 -16.67 18.71 19.75
C ILE A 22 -16.87 17.71 18.61
N ALA A 23 -18.12 17.42 18.24
CA ALA A 23 -18.43 16.48 17.16
C ALA A 23 -17.82 16.92 15.81
N VAL A 24 -17.90 18.21 15.48
CA VAL A 24 -17.28 18.79 14.28
C VAL A 24 -15.75 18.64 14.34
N MET A 25 -15.14 18.94 15.48
CA MET A 25 -13.69 18.86 15.65
C MET A 25 -13.18 17.42 15.46
N PHE A 26 -13.83 16.43 16.07
CA PHE A 26 -13.47 15.02 15.89
C PHE A 26 -13.69 14.52 14.45
N THR A 27 -14.77 14.96 13.79
CA THR A 27 -15.04 14.60 12.40
C THR A 27 -13.96 15.15 11.46
N VAL A 28 -13.59 16.43 11.62
CA VAL A 28 -12.53 17.07 10.83
C VAL A 28 -11.18 16.40 11.08
N LEU A 29 -10.83 16.13 12.34
CA LEU A 29 -9.58 15.45 12.67
C LEU A 29 -9.53 14.02 12.12
N GLY A 30 -10.63 13.27 12.22
CA GLY A 30 -10.73 11.90 11.70
C GLY A 30 -10.56 11.84 10.19
N VAL A 31 -11.27 12.71 9.45
CA VAL A 31 -11.15 12.79 8.00
C VAL A 31 -9.74 13.22 7.58
N TRP A 32 -9.17 14.24 8.24
CA TRP A 32 -7.82 14.71 7.94
C TRP A 32 -6.74 13.65 8.22
N ALA A 33 -6.82 12.97 9.38
CA ALA A 33 -5.88 11.93 9.76
C ALA A 33 -6.00 10.70 8.83
N GLY A 34 -7.24 10.28 8.53
CA GLY A 34 -7.51 9.16 7.61
C GLY A 34 -6.92 9.42 6.22
N LEU A 35 -7.19 10.58 5.63
CA LEU A 35 -6.64 10.93 4.32
C LEU A 35 -5.11 11.04 4.32
N ARG A 36 -4.49 11.43 5.44
CA ARG A 36 -3.03 11.55 5.55
C ARG A 36 -2.32 10.20 5.74
N LEU A 37 -2.93 9.27 6.48
CA LEU A 37 -2.33 7.97 6.80
C LEU A 37 -2.57 6.93 5.70
N THR A 38 -3.68 7.02 4.96
CA THR A 38 -4.01 6.07 3.88
C THR A 38 -3.35 6.44 2.54
N ARG A 39 -2.33 7.31 2.54
CA ARG A 39 -1.56 7.63 1.33
C ARG A 39 -0.68 6.42 0.96
N LYS A 40 -1.30 5.38 0.37
CA LYS A 40 -0.62 4.27 -0.27
C LYS A 40 0.34 4.87 -1.29
N LYS A 41 1.64 4.64 -1.11
CA LYS A 41 2.68 5.13 -2.02
C LYS A 41 2.45 4.49 -3.39
N VAL A 42 1.80 5.24 -4.29
CA VAL A 42 1.62 4.82 -5.68
C VAL A 42 3.01 4.77 -6.30
N VAL A 43 3.43 3.58 -6.73
CA VAL A 43 4.67 3.40 -7.48
C VAL A 43 4.40 3.95 -8.88
N TYR A 44 4.94 5.13 -9.17
CA TYR A 44 4.95 5.68 -10.52
C TYR A 44 5.91 4.84 -11.37
N VAL A 45 5.34 3.94 -12.16
CA VAL A 45 6.05 3.32 -13.29
C VAL A 45 6.10 4.37 -14.40
N SER A 46 7.28 4.57 -14.98
CA SER A 46 7.52 5.56 -16.03
C SER A 46 6.43 5.48 -17.13
N PRO A 47 5.96 6.61 -17.71
CA PRO A 47 4.90 6.61 -18.72
C PRO A 47 5.16 5.71 -19.94
N GLU A 48 6.43 5.38 -20.22
CA GLU A 48 6.85 4.55 -21.36
C GLU A 48 6.84 3.02 -21.13
N PHE A 49 6.66 2.52 -19.90
CA PHE A 49 6.75 1.08 -19.65
C PHE A 49 5.37 0.42 -19.58
N GLU A 50 4.93 -0.14 -20.71
CA GLU A 50 3.77 -1.02 -20.77
C GLU A 50 4.19 -2.44 -20.40
N LEU A 51 3.66 -2.94 -19.28
CA LEU A 51 3.94 -4.28 -18.80
C LEU A 51 3.27 -5.30 -19.73
N ASP A 52 4.07 -6.19 -20.33
CA ASP A 52 3.58 -7.20 -21.26
C ASP A 52 2.78 -8.28 -20.52
N GLN A 53 1.46 -8.16 -20.55
CA GLN A 53 0.53 -9.07 -19.87
C GLN A 53 0.51 -10.46 -20.52
N ASP A 54 0.79 -10.55 -21.81
CA ASP A 54 0.80 -11.81 -22.56
C ASP A 54 2.04 -12.63 -22.17
N GLU A 55 3.19 -11.99 -22.06
CA GLU A 55 4.42 -12.60 -21.54
C GLU A 55 4.26 -13.08 -20.08
N LEU A 56 3.62 -12.26 -19.23
CA LEU A 56 3.36 -12.61 -17.84
C LEU A 56 2.50 -13.88 -17.73
N THR A 57 1.47 -13.98 -18.59
CA THR A 57 0.58 -15.14 -18.67
C THR A 57 1.31 -16.36 -19.24
N ARG A 58 2.12 -16.17 -20.29
CA ARG A 58 2.90 -17.25 -20.93
C ARG A 58 3.89 -17.90 -19.96
N LEU A 59 4.59 -17.08 -19.16
CA LEU A 59 5.51 -17.55 -18.13
C LEU A 59 4.80 -17.99 -16.84
N ASN A 60 3.46 -17.85 -16.78
CA ASN A 60 2.63 -18.16 -15.64
C ASN A 60 3.13 -17.50 -14.34
N ILE A 61 3.61 -16.25 -14.44
CA ILE A 61 4.11 -15.51 -13.28
C ILE A 61 2.92 -14.99 -12.48
N SER A 62 2.85 -15.40 -11.22
CA SER A 62 1.80 -14.95 -10.31
C SER A 62 2.00 -13.49 -9.92
N LYS A 63 0.92 -12.84 -9.50
CA LYS A 63 0.96 -11.46 -8.97
C LYS A 63 1.99 -11.30 -7.85
N ARG A 64 2.11 -12.30 -6.97
CA ARG A 64 3.03 -12.25 -5.84
C ARG A 64 4.49 -12.38 -6.25
N GLU A 65 4.78 -13.23 -7.24
CA GLU A 65 6.11 -13.34 -7.83
C GLU A 65 6.50 -12.05 -8.57
N LEU A 66 5.56 -11.41 -9.26
CA LEU A 66 5.78 -10.11 -9.90
C LEU A 66 6.08 -9.01 -8.86
N GLU A 67 5.32 -8.94 -7.76
CA GLU A 67 5.58 -7.98 -6.68
C GLU A 67 6.99 -8.16 -6.09
N VAL A 68 7.39 -9.41 -5.84
CA VAL A 68 8.74 -9.74 -5.38
C VAL A 68 9.79 -9.34 -6.43
N LEU A 69 9.55 -9.60 -7.71
CA LEU A 69 10.42 -9.21 -8.81
C LEU A 69 10.62 -7.69 -8.91
N GLN A 70 9.54 -6.92 -8.77
CA GLN A 70 9.60 -5.46 -8.80
C GLN A 70 10.39 -4.88 -7.62
N LEU A 71 10.19 -5.40 -6.41
CA LEU A 71 10.97 -4.98 -5.24
C LEU A 71 12.44 -5.41 -5.37
N MET A 72 12.69 -6.59 -5.92
CA MET A 72 14.02 -7.10 -6.24
C MET A 72 14.75 -6.17 -7.23
N ALA A 73 14.06 -5.70 -8.26
CA ALA A 73 14.59 -4.77 -9.26
C ALA A 73 14.92 -3.38 -8.67
N LYS A 74 14.20 -2.96 -7.63
CA LYS A 74 14.49 -1.73 -6.86
C LYS A 74 15.68 -1.87 -5.90
N GLY A 75 16.31 -3.05 -5.83
CA GLY A 75 17.48 -3.29 -4.99
C GLY A 75 17.18 -3.80 -3.58
N HIS A 76 15.92 -4.09 -3.23
CA HIS A 76 15.58 -4.57 -1.90
C HIS A 76 16.17 -5.96 -1.61
N SER A 77 16.73 -6.14 -0.41
CA SER A 77 17.13 -7.42 0.15
C SER A 77 15.90 -8.31 0.42
N ASN A 78 16.11 -9.62 0.56
CA ASN A 78 15.00 -10.54 0.81
C ASN A 78 14.28 -10.23 2.14
N GLN A 79 14.99 -9.68 3.12
CA GLN A 79 14.38 -9.25 4.39
C GLN A 79 13.50 -8.02 4.18
N GLU A 80 14.00 -6.99 3.49
CA GLU A 80 13.19 -5.80 3.19
C GLU A 80 11.97 -6.13 2.32
N ILE A 81 12.09 -7.09 1.40
CA ILE A 81 10.95 -7.60 0.62
C ILE A 81 9.92 -8.27 1.55
N ALA A 82 10.38 -9.07 2.51
CA ALA A 82 9.52 -9.74 3.48
C ALA A 82 8.73 -8.72 4.31
N ASP A 83 9.43 -7.69 4.80
CA ASP A 83 8.86 -6.60 5.59
C ASP A 83 7.86 -5.78 4.75
N ALA A 84 8.23 -5.39 3.52
CA ALA A 84 7.39 -4.60 2.62
C ALA A 84 6.11 -5.34 2.20
N LEU A 85 6.18 -6.67 2.08
CA LEU A 85 5.09 -7.51 1.66
C LEU A 85 4.31 -8.12 2.84
N PHE A 86 4.72 -7.86 4.09
CA PHE A 86 4.14 -8.41 5.31
C PHE A 86 4.07 -9.95 5.32
N VAL A 87 5.16 -10.62 4.91
CA VAL A 87 5.29 -12.08 4.89
C VAL A 87 6.60 -12.53 5.51
N SER A 88 6.76 -13.83 5.77
CA SER A 88 8.02 -14.36 6.28
C SER A 88 9.14 -14.33 5.23
N LEU A 89 10.39 -14.26 5.68
CA LEU A 89 11.57 -14.40 4.79
C LEU A 89 11.54 -15.72 4.01
N ASN A 90 11.04 -16.80 4.61
CA ASN A 90 10.90 -18.09 3.94
C ASN A 90 9.89 -18.02 2.79
N THR A 91 8.75 -17.36 3.01
CA THR A 91 7.73 -17.12 1.98
C THR A 91 8.33 -16.36 0.79
N VAL A 92 9.14 -15.33 1.03
CA VAL A 92 9.85 -14.61 -0.04
C VAL A 92 10.82 -15.53 -0.78
N LYS A 93 11.60 -16.36 -0.07
CA LYS A 93 12.50 -17.34 -0.71
C LYS A 93 11.75 -18.33 -1.58
N THR A 94 10.58 -18.81 -1.15
CA THR A 94 9.72 -19.69 -1.97
C THR A 94 9.25 -18.98 -3.24
N HIS A 95 8.74 -17.74 -3.14
CA HIS A 95 8.35 -16.97 -4.32
C HIS A 95 9.53 -16.71 -5.27
N LEU A 96 10.73 -16.39 -4.74
CA LEU A 96 11.94 -16.22 -5.54
C LEU A 96 12.35 -17.51 -6.24
N SER A 97 12.29 -18.65 -5.55
CA SER A 97 12.61 -19.96 -6.15
C SER A 97 11.69 -20.28 -7.31
N ASN A 98 10.39 -20.11 -7.15
CA ASN A 98 9.41 -20.37 -8.21
C ASN A 98 9.56 -19.38 -9.38
N LEU A 99 9.77 -18.09 -9.07
CA LEU A 99 10.05 -17.07 -10.07
C LEU A 99 11.31 -17.39 -10.87
N PHE A 100 12.38 -17.82 -10.20
CA PHE A 100 13.65 -18.18 -10.84
C PHE A 100 13.50 -19.39 -11.75
N LEU A 101 12.72 -20.39 -11.34
CA LEU A 101 12.37 -21.53 -12.20
C LEU A 101 11.60 -21.07 -13.46
N LYS A 102 10.59 -20.20 -13.30
CA LYS A 102 9.78 -19.69 -14.42
C LYS A 102 10.56 -18.80 -15.39
N LEU A 103 11.51 -18.03 -14.87
CA LEU A 103 12.44 -17.23 -15.68
C LEU A 103 13.65 -18.05 -16.15
N GLU A 104 13.76 -19.33 -15.81
CA GLU A 104 14.93 -20.18 -16.07
C GLU A 104 16.26 -19.51 -15.66
N ALA A 105 16.25 -18.87 -14.49
CA ALA A 105 17.38 -18.14 -13.94
C ALA A 105 17.94 -18.87 -12.70
N SER A 106 19.26 -18.94 -12.60
CA SER A 106 19.95 -19.57 -11.46
C SER A 106 20.38 -18.55 -10.40
N ARG A 107 20.39 -17.25 -10.76
CA ARG A 107 20.86 -16.16 -9.89
C ARG A 107 20.00 -14.93 -10.01
N ARG A 108 19.97 -14.12 -8.94
CA ARG A 108 19.25 -12.84 -8.86
C ARG A 108 19.52 -11.93 -10.05
N THR A 109 20.79 -11.71 -10.40
CA THR A 109 21.17 -10.83 -11.53
C THR A 109 20.67 -11.37 -12.87
N GLN A 110 20.72 -12.69 -13.07
CA GLN A 110 20.21 -13.34 -14.28
C GLN A 110 18.68 -13.23 -14.37
N ALA A 111 17.97 -13.41 -13.24
CA ALA A 111 16.53 -13.25 -13.19
C ALA A 111 16.11 -11.81 -13.53
N LEU A 112 16.84 -10.81 -13.01
CA LEU A 112 16.61 -9.41 -13.36
C LEU A 112 16.88 -9.12 -14.84
N GLN A 113 17.95 -9.67 -15.41
CA GLN A 113 18.27 -9.50 -16.81
C GLN A 113 17.17 -10.10 -17.71
N LYS A 114 16.78 -11.35 -17.46
CA LYS A 114 15.69 -12.01 -18.21
C LYS A 114 14.36 -11.30 -18.03
N ALA A 115 14.04 -10.84 -16.83
CA ALA A 115 12.82 -10.07 -16.59
C ALA A 115 12.77 -8.76 -17.39
N LYS A 116 13.92 -8.11 -17.64
CA LYS A 116 14.01 -6.96 -18.55
C LYS A 116 13.81 -7.35 -20.01
N GLU A 117 14.42 -8.45 -20.44
CA GLU A 117 14.25 -8.98 -21.81
C GLU A 117 12.80 -9.32 -22.10
N HIS A 118 12.09 -9.89 -21.13
CA HIS A 118 10.65 -10.18 -21.17
C HIS A 118 9.75 -8.97 -20.87
N ARG A 119 10.31 -7.76 -20.69
CA ARG A 119 9.54 -6.53 -20.39
C ARG A 119 8.59 -6.69 -19.20
N LEU A 120 9.02 -7.41 -18.16
CA LEU A 120 8.30 -7.57 -16.90
C LEU A 120 8.67 -6.49 -15.88
N ILE A 121 9.86 -5.92 -16.03
CA ILE A 121 10.38 -4.77 -15.28
C ILE A 121 11.09 -3.80 -16.25
N PRO A 122 11.14 -2.49 -15.90
CA PRO A 122 11.86 -1.49 -16.69
C PRO A 122 13.39 -1.65 -16.63
#